data_AF-T0ZDX5-F1
#
_entry.id   AF-T0ZDX5-F1
#
_cell.length_a   1.000
_cell.length_b   1.000
_cell.length_c   1.000
_cell.angle_alpha   90.00
_cell.angle_beta   90.00
_cell.angle_gamma   90.00
#
_symmetry.space_group_name_H-M   'P 1'
#
loop_
_entity.id
_entity.type
_entity.pdbx_description
1 polymer ?
#
loop_
_entity_poly.entity_id
_entity_poly.type
_entity_poly.pdbx_seq_one_letter_code
_entity_poly.pdbx_strand_id
1 'polypeptide(L)'
;CRYFNYDVWSEDTKNYIFSTIPFAEEFLDYGSDKVICPYESLKRALPEADVVLAPYASFLNPVIGERLLQHWGVSREDLVIILDEAHNLPDLARDMSSFDISIRQINFAENEARDQGDFLLYQKYKSSDVLEMMRSAIISLVNEKIGESEEVRISFHDLIETIMIQNRISSQSFP
;
A
#
# COMPACT_ATOMS: atom_id res chain seq x y z
N CYS A 1 -18.15 13.47 1.06
CA CYS A 1 -17.08 14.07 0.23
C CYS A 1 -17.73 15.09 -0.70
N ARG A 2 -17.25 16.35 -0.79
CA ARG A 2 -17.86 17.39 -1.65
C ARG A 2 -17.73 17.13 -3.16
N TYR A 3 -16.68 16.39 -3.54
CA TYR A 3 -16.37 16.04 -4.92
C TYR A 3 -17.22 14.88 -5.46
N PHE A 4 -17.87 14.11 -4.57
CA PHE A 4 -18.77 13.04 -4.97
C PHE A 4 -20.19 13.59 -5.06
N ASN A 5 -20.56 14.04 -6.26
CA ASN A 5 -21.84 14.70 -6.55
C ASN A 5 -22.33 14.33 -7.95
N TYR A 6 -23.43 14.96 -8.38
CA TYR A 6 -24.11 14.59 -9.63
C TYR A 6 -23.24 14.73 -10.88
N ASP A 7 -22.26 15.63 -10.86
CA ASP A 7 -21.42 15.93 -12.01
C ASP A 7 -20.38 14.84 -12.29
N VAL A 8 -20.16 13.91 -11.35
CA VAL A 8 -19.41 12.66 -11.57
C VAL A 8 -20.06 11.82 -12.67
N TRP A 9 -21.38 11.91 -12.82
CA TRP A 9 -22.16 11.16 -13.81
C TRP A 9 -22.61 12.02 -14.99
N SER A 10 -22.15 13.27 -15.09
CA SER A 10 -22.60 14.16 -16.16
C SER A 10 -21.99 13.75 -17.49
N GLU A 11 -22.77 13.97 -18.56
CA GLU A 11 -22.30 13.76 -19.92
C GLU A 11 -21.15 14.71 -20.25
N ASP A 12 -21.12 15.92 -19.67
CA ASP A 12 -20.03 16.88 -19.86
C ASP A 12 -18.69 16.34 -19.36
N THR A 13 -18.66 15.73 -18.16
CA THR A 13 -17.45 15.12 -17.60
C THR A 13 -16.99 13.95 -18.46
N LYS A 14 -17.93 13.10 -18.87
CA LYS A 14 -17.65 11.95 -19.73
C LYS A 14 -17.13 12.38 -21.10
N ASN A 15 -17.75 13.38 -21.72
CA ASN A 15 -17.31 13.96 -22.98
C ASN A 15 -15.92 14.54 -22.88
N TYR A 16 -15.59 15.21 -21.77
CA TYR A 16 -14.25 15.71 -21.52
C TYR A 16 -13.24 14.55 -21.53
N ILE A 17 -13.45 13.50 -20.74
CA ILE A 17 -12.55 12.33 -20.66
C ILE A 17 -12.27 11.75 -22.06
N PHE A 18 -13.31 11.47 -22.85
CA PHE A 18 -13.14 10.79 -24.14
C PHE A 18 -12.71 11.71 -25.29
N SER A 19 -13.00 13.02 -25.20
CA SER A 19 -12.65 13.96 -26.28
C SER A 19 -11.26 14.55 -26.12
N THR A 20 -10.79 14.77 -24.89
CA THR A 20 -9.49 15.38 -24.63
C THR A 20 -8.41 14.35 -24.27
N ILE A 21 -8.80 13.16 -23.79
CA ILE A 21 -7.88 12.11 -23.31
C ILE A 21 -6.85 12.71 -22.35
N PRO A 22 -7.30 13.33 -21.24
CA PRO A 22 -6.43 14.10 -20.37
C PRO A 22 -5.44 13.18 -19.65
N PHE A 23 -4.24 13.67 -19.37
CA PHE A 23 -3.35 13.02 -18.41
C PHE A 23 -4.00 13.01 -17.02
N ALA A 24 -3.57 12.08 -16.16
CA ALA A 24 -4.12 11.96 -14.81
C ALA A 24 -4.04 13.28 -14.02
N GLU A 25 -2.93 14.02 -14.16
CA GLU A 25 -2.73 15.34 -13.52
C GLU A 25 -3.69 16.40 -14.07
N GLU A 26 -3.87 16.47 -15.39
CA GLU A 26 -4.81 17.41 -16.02
C GLU A 26 -6.25 17.12 -15.60
N PHE A 27 -6.62 15.84 -15.44
CA PHE A 27 -7.95 15.46 -14.98
C PHE A 27 -8.15 15.71 -13.48
N LEU A 28 -7.09 15.62 -12.67
CA LEU A 28 -7.11 16.05 -11.27
C LEU A 28 -7.37 17.57 -11.15
N ASP A 29 -6.75 18.37 -12.00
CA ASP A 29 -6.96 19.82 -12.06
C ASP A 29 -8.39 20.15 -12.51
N TYR A 30 -8.87 19.51 -13.58
CA TYR A 30 -10.25 19.63 -14.04
C TYR A 30 -11.26 19.30 -12.92
N GLY A 31 -11.09 18.18 -12.22
CA GLY A 31 -11.96 17.80 -11.12
C GLY A 31 -11.88 18.74 -9.92
N SER A 32 -10.70 19.33 -9.67
CA SER A 32 -10.54 20.32 -8.61
C SER A 32 -11.32 21.60 -8.91
N ASP A 33 -11.21 22.11 -10.14
CA ASP A 33 -11.89 23.32 -10.60
C ASP A 33 -13.41 23.15 -10.69
N LYS A 34 -13.87 21.97 -11.14
CA LYS A 34 -15.29 21.65 -11.28
C LYS A 34 -15.91 21.07 -10.02
N VAL A 35 -15.12 20.82 -8.97
CA VAL A 35 -15.56 20.14 -7.74
C VAL A 35 -16.13 18.75 -8.05
N ILE A 36 -15.45 17.97 -8.88
CA ILE A 36 -15.84 16.61 -9.30
C ILE A 36 -14.75 15.64 -8.87
N CYS A 37 -15.14 14.43 -8.45
CA CYS A 37 -14.20 13.39 -8.04
C CYS A 37 -13.60 12.69 -9.27
N PRO A 38 -12.29 12.87 -9.57
CA PRO A 38 -11.69 12.30 -10.77
C PRO A 38 -11.72 10.76 -10.78
N TYR A 39 -11.49 10.15 -9.61
CA TYR A 39 -11.50 8.70 -9.45
C TYR A 39 -12.86 8.08 -9.82
N GLU A 40 -13.96 8.60 -9.26
CA GLU A 40 -15.29 8.07 -9.53
C GLU A 40 -15.75 8.38 -10.96
N SER A 41 -15.36 9.51 -11.54
CA SER A 41 -15.66 9.85 -12.93
C SER A 41 -14.96 8.90 -13.92
N LEU A 42 -13.65 8.66 -13.75
CA LEU A 42 -12.91 7.70 -14.57
C LEU A 42 -13.47 6.29 -14.42
N LYS A 43 -13.70 5.85 -13.18
CA LYS A 43 -14.31 4.55 -12.89
C LYS A 43 -15.66 4.38 -13.58
N ARG A 44 -16.46 5.44 -13.69
CA ARG A 44 -17.77 5.39 -14.34
C ARG A 44 -17.70 5.37 -15.86
N ALA A 45 -16.71 6.04 -16.44
CA ALA A 45 -16.42 6.05 -17.87
C ALA A 45 -15.77 4.74 -18.33
N LEU A 46 -15.09 4.04 -17.43
CA LEU A 46 -14.29 2.83 -17.71
C LEU A 46 -15.02 1.74 -18.53
N PRO A 47 -16.30 1.38 -18.28
CA PRO A 47 -17.01 0.37 -19.07
C PRO A 47 -17.16 0.70 -20.56
N GLU A 48 -17.02 1.97 -20.93
CA GLU A 48 -17.16 2.45 -22.32
C GLU A 48 -15.79 2.71 -22.97
N ALA A 49 -14.69 2.48 -22.26
CA ALA A 49 -13.35 2.67 -22.78
C ALA A 49 -12.84 1.40 -23.48
N ASP A 50 -12.43 1.53 -24.73
CA ASP A 50 -11.73 0.47 -25.47
C ASP A 50 -10.25 0.35 -25.07
N VAL A 51 -9.66 1.47 -24.63
CA VAL A 51 -8.24 1.59 -24.28
C VAL A 51 -8.11 2.32 -22.95
N VAL A 52 -7.30 1.77 -22.05
CA VAL A 52 -7.04 2.34 -20.72
C VAL A 52 -5.52 2.44 -20.52
N LEU A 53 -5.05 3.65 -20.21
CA LEU A 53 -3.69 3.88 -19.77
C LEU A 53 -3.66 3.82 -18.25
N ALA A 54 -2.88 2.90 -17.69
CA ALA A 54 -2.85 2.66 -16.26
C ALA A 54 -1.41 2.43 -15.77
N PRO A 55 -1.02 2.98 -14.60
CA PRO A 55 0.27 2.65 -14.01
C PRO A 55 0.36 1.15 -13.70
N TYR A 56 1.53 0.56 -13.87
CA TYR A 56 1.75 -0.87 -13.59
C TYR A 56 1.19 -1.31 -12.23
N ALA A 57 1.41 -0.54 -11.17
CA ALA A 57 0.95 -0.88 -9.82
C ALA A 57 -0.57 -1.05 -9.71
N SER A 58 -1.35 -0.33 -10.52
CA SER A 58 -2.81 -0.45 -10.53
C SER A 58 -3.31 -1.75 -11.18
N PHE A 59 -2.55 -2.30 -12.12
CA PHE A 59 -2.90 -3.53 -12.84
C PHE A 59 -2.25 -4.78 -12.22
N LEU A 60 -0.97 -4.68 -11.83
CA LEU A 60 -0.20 -5.80 -11.29
C LEU A 60 -0.53 -6.10 -9.83
N ASN A 61 -1.04 -5.13 -9.07
CA ASN A 61 -1.47 -5.41 -7.70
C ASN A 61 -2.70 -6.33 -7.76
N PRO A 62 -2.67 -7.52 -7.14
CA PRO A 62 -3.72 -8.52 -7.32
C PRO A 62 -5.09 -8.04 -6.81
N VAL A 63 -5.12 -7.16 -5.81
CA VAL A 63 -6.36 -6.63 -5.25
C VAL A 63 -6.88 -5.45 -6.10
N ILE A 64 -6.00 -4.53 -6.50
CA ILE A 64 -6.39 -3.33 -7.25
C ILE A 64 -6.74 -3.69 -8.69
N GLY A 65 -5.92 -4.52 -9.34
CA GLY A 65 -6.12 -4.96 -10.72
C GLY A 65 -7.41 -5.73 -10.91
N GLU A 66 -7.75 -6.61 -9.95
CA GLU A 66 -9.02 -7.33 -9.99
C GLU A 66 -10.23 -6.38 -9.90
N ARG A 67 -10.17 -5.38 -9.01
CA ARG A 67 -11.21 -4.34 -8.94
C ARG A 67 -11.28 -3.51 -10.21
N LEU A 68 -10.14 -3.20 -10.84
CA LEU A 68 -10.10 -2.47 -12.11
C LEU A 68 -10.85 -3.24 -13.20
N LEU A 69 -10.53 -4.53 -13.37
CA LEU A 69 -11.19 -5.42 -14.34
C LEU A 69 -12.69 -5.54 -14.07
N GLN A 70 -13.09 -5.68 -12.80
CA GLN A 70 -14.50 -5.72 -12.40
C GLN A 70 -15.26 -4.44 -12.75
N HIS A 71 -14.65 -3.27 -12.54
CA HIS A 71 -15.27 -2.01 -12.92
C HIS A 71 -15.27 -1.79 -14.43
N TRP A 72 -14.28 -2.31 -15.15
CA TRP A 72 -14.23 -2.24 -16.61
C TRP A 72 -15.24 -3.19 -17.26
N GLY A 73 -15.52 -4.33 -16.62
CA GLY A 73 -16.44 -5.34 -17.14
C GLY A 73 -15.79 -6.25 -18.18
N VAL A 74 -14.47 -6.42 -18.15
CA VAL A 74 -13.69 -7.25 -19.08
C VAL A 74 -12.94 -8.36 -18.33
N SER A 75 -12.69 -9.48 -19.00
CA SER A 75 -11.84 -10.54 -18.47
C SER A 75 -10.38 -10.33 -18.91
N ARG A 76 -9.43 -10.99 -18.24
CA ARG A 76 -8.02 -10.94 -18.64
C ARG A 76 -7.77 -11.59 -20.00
N GLU A 77 -8.62 -12.54 -20.40
CA GLU A 77 -8.52 -13.26 -21.67
C GLU A 77 -8.89 -12.38 -22.87
N ASP A 78 -9.69 -11.34 -22.64
CA ASP A 78 -10.15 -10.40 -23.66
C ASP A 78 -9.17 -9.21 -23.88
N LEU A 79 -8.11 -9.13 -23.08
CA LEU A 79 -7.21 -7.97 -23.05
C LEU A 79 -5.93 -8.17 -23.86
N VAL A 80 -5.57 -7.15 -24.62
CA VAL A 80 -4.21 -6.95 -25.14
C VAL A 80 -3.48 -5.97 -24.23
N ILE A 81 -2.45 -6.44 -23.54
CA ILE A 81 -1.67 -5.62 -22.60
C ILE A 81 -0.38 -5.17 -23.28
N ILE A 82 -0.18 -3.86 -23.34
CA ILE A 82 1.06 -3.24 -23.81
C ILE A 82 1.85 -2.79 -22.59
N LEU A 83 3.06 -3.34 -22.43
CA LEU A 83 3.97 -2.99 -21.34
C LEU A 83 4.99 -1.97 -21.85
N ASP A 84 4.79 -0.71 -21.49
CA ASP A 84 5.72 0.37 -21.87
C ASP A 84 6.97 0.35 -20.98
N GLU A 85 8.14 0.55 -21.57
CA GLU A 85 9.43 0.42 -20.87
C GLU A 85 9.57 -0.87 -20.06
N ALA A 86 9.22 -2.01 -20.68
CA ALA A 86 9.17 -3.33 -20.04
C ALA A 86 10.48 -3.78 -19.38
N HIS A 87 11.60 -3.11 -19.65
CA HIS A 87 12.86 -3.32 -18.95
C HIS A 87 12.77 -3.02 -17.44
N ASN A 88 11.83 -2.16 -17.01
CA ASN A 88 11.57 -1.83 -15.60
C ASN A 88 10.74 -2.89 -14.86
N LEU A 89 10.10 -3.81 -15.59
CA LEU A 89 9.17 -4.77 -15.01
C LEU A 89 9.78 -5.68 -13.93
N PRO A 90 11.02 -6.22 -14.09
CA PRO A 90 11.62 -7.08 -13.07
C PRO A 90 11.89 -6.35 -11.76
N ASP A 91 12.32 -5.09 -11.83
CA ASP A 91 12.59 -4.29 -10.63
C ASP A 91 11.29 -3.93 -9.94
N LEU A 92 10.27 -3.49 -10.69
CA LEU A 92 8.95 -3.24 -10.14
C LEU A 92 8.34 -4.48 -9.47
N ALA A 93 8.50 -5.67 -10.06
CA ALA A 93 8.00 -6.90 -9.47
C ALA A 93 8.69 -7.23 -8.13
N ARG A 94 9.99 -6.94 -8.01
CA ARG A 94 10.73 -7.08 -6.74
C ARG A 94 10.22 -6.09 -5.71
N ASP A 95 10.04 -4.83 -6.09
CA ASP A 95 9.57 -3.77 -5.20
C ASP A 95 8.14 -4.06 -4.71
N MET A 96 7.23 -4.46 -5.60
CA MET A 96 5.84 -4.81 -5.24
C MET A 96 5.75 -6.06 -4.35
N SER A 97 6.75 -6.93 -4.37
CA SER A 97 6.82 -8.14 -3.53
C SER A 97 7.58 -7.93 -2.22
N SER A 98 8.22 -6.77 -2.06
CA SER A 98 9.00 -6.42 -0.89
C SER A 98 8.20 -5.49 0.02
N PHE A 99 8.54 -5.47 1.31
CA PHE A 99 7.95 -4.53 2.26
C PHE A 99 8.97 -4.15 3.32
N ASP A 100 8.86 -2.92 3.80
CA ASP A 100 9.72 -2.39 4.85
C ASP A 100 8.90 -1.92 6.05
N ILE A 101 9.46 -2.12 7.24
CA ILE A 101 8.90 -1.61 8.50
C ILE A 101 9.96 -0.73 9.15
N SER A 102 9.71 0.57 9.15
CA SER A 102 10.55 1.55 9.82
C SER A 102 10.24 1.64 11.32
N ILE A 103 11.23 2.04 12.12
CA ILE A 103 11.04 2.36 13.55
C ILE A 103 9.95 3.42 13.75
N ARG A 104 9.83 4.37 12.81
CA ARG A 104 8.78 5.39 12.84
C ARG A 104 7.38 4.77 12.73
N GLN A 105 7.19 3.78 11.85
CA GLN A 105 5.91 3.07 11.74
C GLN A 105 5.58 2.29 13.01
N ILE A 106 6.58 1.66 13.66
CA ILE A 106 6.37 0.98 14.94
C ILE A 106 5.93 1.99 16.02
N ASN A 107 6.54 3.18 16.08
CA ASN A 107 6.15 4.22 17.01
C ASN A 107 4.71 4.71 16.78
N PHE A 108 4.30 4.87 15.50
CA PHE A 108 2.92 5.23 15.19
C PHE A 108 1.94 4.13 15.60
N ALA A 109 2.27 2.87 15.32
CA ALA A 109 1.45 1.73 15.73
C ALA A 109 1.32 1.63 17.27
N GLU A 110 2.39 1.94 18.02
CA GLU A 110 2.34 1.93 19.48
C GLU A 110 1.42 3.01 20.03
N ASN A 111 1.48 4.22 19.46
CA ASN A 111 0.57 5.31 19.84
C ASN A 111 -0.88 4.98 19.49
N GLU A 112 -1.13 4.46 18.28
CA GLU A 112 -2.46 4.03 17.86
C GLU A 112 -3.01 2.93 18.79
N ALA A 113 -2.18 1.95 19.17
CA ALA A 113 -2.57 0.91 20.11
C ALA A 113 -3.02 1.50 21.45
N ARG A 114 -2.30 2.49 21.99
CA ARG A 114 -2.67 3.19 23.24
C ARG A 114 -3.97 3.97 23.10
N ASP A 115 -4.13 4.70 21.99
CA ASP A 115 -5.32 5.51 21.73
C ASP A 115 -6.58 4.63 21.55
N GLN A 116 -6.42 3.40 21.07
CA GLN A 116 -7.51 2.42 20.89
C GLN A 116 -7.72 1.50 22.09
N GLY A 117 -7.18 1.85 23.27
CA GLY A 117 -7.43 1.13 24.53
C GLY A 117 -6.48 -0.03 24.82
N ASP A 118 -5.42 -0.19 24.04
CA ASP A 118 -4.26 -1.06 24.28
C ASP A 118 -4.63 -2.52 24.60
N PHE A 119 -5.28 -3.17 23.62
CA PHE A 119 -5.80 -4.52 23.78
C PHE A 119 -4.71 -5.58 23.95
N LEU A 120 -5.07 -6.68 24.62
CA LEU A 120 -4.17 -7.79 24.90
C LEU A 120 -4.02 -8.73 23.69
N LEU A 121 -2.80 -8.86 23.19
CA LEU A 121 -2.36 -9.92 22.29
C LEU A 121 -2.14 -11.21 23.07
N TYR A 122 -2.61 -12.33 22.52
CA TYR A 122 -2.57 -13.66 23.15
C TYR A 122 -3.07 -13.65 24.61
N GLN A 123 -4.00 -12.75 24.95
CA GLN A 123 -4.55 -12.55 26.29
C GLN A 123 -3.50 -12.30 27.39
N LYS A 124 -2.28 -11.90 27.02
CA LYS A 124 -1.14 -11.85 27.94
C LYS A 124 -0.35 -10.55 27.84
N TYR A 125 -0.09 -10.07 26.63
CA TYR A 125 0.75 -8.90 26.40
C TYR A 125 -0.08 -7.78 25.80
N LYS A 126 0.10 -6.55 26.28
CA LYS A 126 -0.50 -5.38 25.65
C LYS A 126 0.11 -5.17 24.26
N SER A 127 -0.70 -4.66 23.34
CA SER A 127 -0.25 -4.39 21.97
C SER A 127 0.89 -3.38 21.95
N SER A 128 0.84 -2.33 22.78
CA SER A 128 1.93 -1.37 22.89
C SER A 128 3.23 -2.00 23.41
N ASP A 129 3.13 -2.92 24.37
CA ASP A 129 4.30 -3.57 24.96
C ASP A 129 5.00 -4.44 23.92
N VAL A 130 4.25 -5.21 23.12
CA VAL A 130 4.83 -6.02 22.04
C VAL A 130 5.56 -5.15 21.01
N LEU A 131 4.98 -4.01 20.64
CA LEU A 131 5.60 -3.06 19.70
C LEU A 131 6.87 -2.43 20.28
N GLU A 132 6.85 -2.07 21.56
CA GLU A 132 8.03 -1.57 22.28
C GLU A 132 9.15 -2.61 22.35
N MET A 133 8.80 -3.87 22.63
CA MET A 133 9.74 -4.99 22.66
C MET A 133 10.39 -5.19 21.28
N MET A 134 9.59 -5.19 20.21
CA MET A 134 10.10 -5.30 18.84
C MET A 134 11.04 -4.15 18.49
N ARG A 135 10.63 -2.90 18.77
CA ARG A 135 11.46 -1.71 18.54
C ARG A 135 12.80 -1.82 19.27
N SER A 136 12.76 -2.16 20.55
CA SER A 136 13.97 -2.22 21.40
C SER A 136 14.94 -3.29 20.91
N ALA A 137 14.42 -4.45 20.49
CA ALA A 137 15.24 -5.50 19.91
C ALA A 137 15.87 -5.08 18.58
N ILE A 138 15.11 -4.43 17.69
CA ILE A 138 15.63 -3.93 16.41
C ILE A 138 16.75 -2.91 16.65
N ILE A 139 16.54 -1.93 17.54
CA ILE A 139 17.56 -0.91 17.86
C ILE A 139 18.82 -1.56 18.43
N SER A 140 18.67 -2.54 19.33
CA SER A 140 19.80 -3.27 19.90
C SER A 140 20.59 -4.03 18.83
N LEU A 141 19.91 -4.76 17.95
CA LEU A 141 20.54 -5.54 16.89
C LEU A 141 21.24 -4.65 15.87
N VAL A 142 20.64 -3.51 15.52
CA VAL A 142 21.29 -2.52 14.66
C VAL A 142 22.56 -1.99 15.32
N ASN A 143 22.50 -1.54 16.58
CA ASN A 143 23.66 -1.02 17.29
C ASN A 143 24.79 -2.05 17.44
N GLU A 144 24.46 -3.33 17.59
CA GLU A 144 25.42 -4.41 17.72
C GLU A 144 26.04 -4.82 16.38
N LYS A 145 25.22 -4.94 15.32
CA LYS A 145 25.61 -5.61 14.07
C LYS A 145 25.96 -4.69 12.92
N ILE A 146 25.50 -3.43 12.92
CA ILE A 146 25.67 -2.55 11.76
C ILE A 146 27.12 -2.07 11.59
N GLY A 147 27.82 -1.81 12.69
CA GLY A 147 29.22 -1.35 12.68
C GLY A 147 29.41 -0.13 11.78
N GLU A 148 30.36 -0.22 10.83
CA GLU A 148 30.61 0.80 9.80
C GLU A 148 29.82 0.56 8.49
N SER A 149 29.00 -0.50 8.42
CA SER A 149 28.24 -0.86 7.22
C SER A 149 26.96 -0.03 7.12
N GLU A 150 26.45 0.16 5.90
CA GLU A 150 25.15 0.81 5.68
C GLU A 150 23.96 -0.14 5.89
N GLU A 151 24.16 -1.44 5.68
CA GLU A 151 23.14 -2.48 5.82
C GLU A 151 23.71 -3.75 6.47
N VAL A 152 22.85 -4.47 7.20
CA VAL A 152 23.20 -5.76 7.78
C VAL A 152 22.02 -6.72 7.72
N ARG A 153 22.30 -7.97 7.33
CA ARG A 153 21.29 -9.03 7.32
C ARG A 153 21.10 -9.57 8.74
N ILE A 154 19.89 -9.41 9.28
CA ILE A 154 19.47 -10.00 10.54
C ILE A 154 18.55 -11.18 10.23
N SER A 155 18.85 -12.34 10.82
CA SER A 155 17.96 -13.50 10.69
C SER A 155 16.70 -13.29 11.54
N PHE A 156 15.57 -13.84 11.11
CA PHE A 156 14.34 -13.78 11.93
C PHE A 156 14.55 -14.44 13.31
N HIS A 157 15.38 -15.49 13.36
CA HIS A 157 15.72 -16.17 14.61
C HIS A 157 16.44 -15.23 15.59
N ASP A 158 17.44 -14.48 15.12
CA ASP A 158 18.20 -13.53 15.94
C ASP A 158 17.30 -12.42 16.52
N LEU A 159 16.33 -11.96 15.72
CA LEU A 159 15.34 -10.97 16.14
C LEU A 159 14.48 -11.51 17.29
N ILE A 160 13.92 -12.70 17.13
CA ILE A 160 13.08 -13.33 18.14
C ILE A 160 13.88 -13.64 19.41
N GLU A 161 15.09 -14.17 19.28
CA GLU A 161 15.98 -14.44 20.41
C GLU A 161 16.28 -13.17 21.22
N THR A 162 16.60 -12.07 20.53
CA THR A 162 16.85 -10.76 21.16
C THR A 162 15.61 -10.28 21.92
N ILE A 163 14.42 -10.36 21.31
CA ILE A 163 13.15 -10.01 21.96
C ILE A 163 12.95 -10.85 23.23
N MET A 164 13.17 -12.17 23.14
CA MET A 164 12.97 -13.09 24.28
C MET A 164 13.93 -12.82 25.43
N ILE A 165 15.23 -12.63 25.13
CA ILE A 165 16.27 -12.38 26.13
C ILE A 165 16.01 -11.05 26.85
N GLN A 166 15.78 -9.97 26.11
CA GLN A 166 15.59 -8.63 26.68
C GLN A 166 14.36 -8.57 27.60
N ASN A 167 13.31 -9.34 27.28
CA ASN A 167 12.02 -9.28 27.98
C ASN A 167 11.78 -10.49 28.90
N ARG A 168 12.78 -11.36 29.08
CA ARG A 168 12.74 -12.57 29.93
C ARG A 168 11.54 -13.48 29.58
N ILE A 169 11.25 -13.62 28.29
CA ILE A 169 10.17 -14.47 27.81
C ILE A 169 10.73 -15.87 27.53
N SER A 170 10.09 -16.89 28.10
CA SER A 170 10.43 -18.29 27.82
C SER A 170 10.12 -18.63 26.36
N SER A 171 10.99 -19.42 25.71
CA SER A 171 10.82 -19.91 24.35
C SER A 171 9.54 -20.73 24.14
N GLN A 172 8.92 -21.24 25.22
CA GLN A 172 7.61 -21.91 25.18
C GLN A 172 6.40 -20.96 25.10
N SER A 173 6.64 -19.64 25.09
CA SER A 173 5.57 -18.63 25.14
C SER A 173 5.08 -18.18 23.76
N PHE A 174 5.76 -18.59 22.68
CA PHE A 174 5.36 -18.33 21.30
C PHE A 174 5.11 -19.67 20.59
N PRO A 175 4.01 -19.81 19.82
CA PRO A 175 3.70 -21.03 19.07
C PRO A 175 4.69 -21.30 17.94
#